data_AF-A0A1H5DBJ8-F1
#
_entry.id   AF-A0A1H5DBJ8-F1
#
_cell.length_a   1.000
_cell.length_b   1.000
_cell.length_c   1.000
_cell.angle_alpha   90.00
_cell.angle_beta   90.00
_cell.angle_gamma   90.00
#
_symmetry.space_group_name_H-M   'P 1'
#
loop_
_entity.id
_entity.type
_entity.pdbx_description
1 polymer ?
#
loop_
_entity_poly.entity_id
_entity_poly.type
_entity_poly.pdbx_seq_one_letter_code
_entity_poly.pdbx_strand_id
1 'polypeptide(L)' 'MFPWLRLLLVHLWAACIAGTVVIAGLALGYYDAATFVIAALAGLLLGVPAGLLNWIWLRPNRSREIGWTWPVAGFIRRAT' A
#
# COMPACT_ATOMS: atom_id res chain seq x y z
N MET A 1 11.75 -13.64 13.92
CA MET A 1 10.89 -13.35 12.74
C MET A 1 11.07 -11.88 12.39
N PHE A 2 11.62 -11.51 11.23
CA PHE A 2 11.90 -10.09 10.87
C PHE A 2 10.59 -9.26 10.85
N PRO A 3 10.29 -8.46 11.90
CA PRO A 3 9.08 -7.62 11.95
C PRO A 3 9.13 -6.56 10.85
N TRP A 4 10.36 -6.19 10.46
CA TRP A 4 10.71 -5.26 9.41
C TRP A 4 10.19 -5.63 8.03
N LEU A 5 9.99 -6.91 7.71
CA LEU A 5 9.57 -7.31 6.36
C LEU A 5 8.18 -6.77 6.00
N ARG A 6 7.25 -6.72 6.97
CA ARG A 6 5.91 -6.16 6.75
C ARG A 6 5.97 -4.67 6.49
N LEU A 7 6.76 -3.95 7.31
CA LEU A 7 6.96 -2.52 7.17
C LEU A 7 7.62 -2.17 5.84
N LEU A 8 8.65 -2.92 5.44
CA LEU A 8 9.34 -2.75 4.16
C LEU A 8 8.40 -2.98 2.98
N LEU A 9 7.57 -4.02 3.02
CA LEU A 9 6.63 -4.31 1.92
C LEU A 9 5.58 -3.20 1.75
N VAL A 10 5.06 -2.67 2.86
CA VAL A 10 4.09 -1.57 2.86
C VAL A 10 4.75 -0.27 2.36
N HIS A 11 5.95 0.06 2.84
CA HIS A 11 6.69 1.25 2.38
C HIS A 11 7.05 1.16 0.90
N LEU A 12 7.46 -0.03 0.43
CA LEU A 12 7.78 -0.26 -0.97
C LEU A 12 6.54 -0.06 -1.86
N TRP A 13 5.38 -0.57 -1.44
CA TRP A 13 4.12 -0.35 -2.16
C TRP A 13 3.73 1.13 -2.21
N ALA A 14 3.83 1.84 -1.09
CA ALA A 14 3.56 3.28 -1.01
C ALA A 14 4.52 4.08 -1.91
N ALA A 15 5.82 3.76 -1.89
CA ALA A 15 6.83 4.41 -2.72
C ALA A 15 6.61 4.15 -4.21
N CYS A 16 6.25 2.91 -4.59
CA CYS A 16 5.94 2.58 -5.99
C CYS A 16 4.73 3.36 -6.51
N ILE A 17 3.61 3.40 -5.76
CA ILE A 17 2.44 4.16 -6.20
C ILE A 17 2.76 5.65 -6.27
N ALA A 18 3.39 6.22 -5.22
CA ALA A 18 3.77 7.62 -5.22
C ALA A 18 4.65 7.96 -6.44
N GLY A 19 5.69 7.15 -6.70
CA GLY A 19 6.57 7.32 -7.85
C GLY A 19 5.82 7.24 -9.18
N THR A 20 4.87 6.32 -9.31
CA THR A 20 4.05 6.18 -10.53
C THR A 20 3.21 7.43 -10.77
N VAL A 21 2.59 7.99 -9.73
CA VAL A 21 1.78 9.21 -9.84
C VAL A 21 2.65 10.44 -10.12
N VAL A 22 3.84 10.54 -9.51
CA VAL A 22 4.81 11.60 -9.84
C VAL A 22 5.20 11.52 -11.32
N ILE A 23 5.62 10.34 -11.79
CA ILE A 23 6.03 10.15 -13.19
C ILE A 23 4.88 10.50 -14.14
N ALA A 24 3.67 10.03 -13.85
CA ALA A 24 2.50 10.33 -14.66
C ALA A 24 2.17 11.84 -14.68
N GLY A 25 2.21 12.50 -13.53
CA GLY A 25 1.97 13.95 -13.43
C GLY A 25 3.00 14.76 -14.22
N LEU A 26 4.28 14.42 -14.09
CA LEU A 26 5.36 15.09 -14.84
C LEU A 26 5.27 14.81 -16.34
N ALA A 27 4.92 13.59 -16.74
CA ALA A 27 4.74 13.22 -18.15
C ALA A 27 3.57 13.97 -18.80
N LEU A 28 2.55 14.33 -18.03
CA LEU A 28 1.43 15.16 -18.48
C LEU A 28 1.74 16.67 -18.47
N GLY A 29 2.95 17.08 -18.06
CA GLY A 29 3.37 18.48 -18.02
C GLY A 29 3.02 19.23 -16.73
N TYR A 30 2.59 18.54 -15.67
CA TYR A 30 2.26 19.17 -14.38
C TYR A 30 3.49 19.29 -13.48
N TYR A 31 4.18 20.42 -13.55
CA TYR A 31 5.43 20.68 -12.81
C TYR A 31 5.25 21.39 -11.46
N ASP A 32 4.02 21.46 -10.95
CA ASP A 32 3.72 22.20 -9.72
C ASP A 32 3.94 21.35 -8.46
N ALA A 33 4.18 22.01 -7.33
CA ALA A 33 4.32 21.38 -6.01
C ALA A 33 3.08 20.56 -5.63
N ALA A 34 1.90 20.97 -6.11
CA ALA A 34 0.64 20.24 -5.92
C ALA A 34 0.69 18.81 -6.47
N THR A 35 1.38 18.57 -7.60
CA THR A 35 1.53 17.23 -8.20
C THR A 35 2.20 16.27 -7.23
N PHE A 36 3.24 16.74 -6.52
CA PHE A 36 3.96 15.92 -5.54
C PHE A 36 3.12 15.64 -4.29
N VAL A 37 2.34 16.62 -3.83
CA VAL A 37 1.41 16.42 -2.70
C VAL A 37 0.34 15.39 -3.07
N ILE A 38 -0.25 15.49 -4.25
CA ILE A 38 -1.24 14.53 -4.74
C ILE A 38 -0.61 13.14 -4.88
N ALA A 39 0.62 13.05 -5.40
CA ALA A 39 1.32 11.78 -5.52
C ALA A 39 1.64 11.15 -4.15
N ALA A 40 2.03 11.94 -3.16
CA ALA A 40 2.25 11.48 -1.80
C ALA A 40 0.95 10.98 -1.16
N LEU A 41 -0.15 11.71 -1.33
CA LEU A 41 -1.47 11.31 -0.85
C LEU A 41 -1.95 10.03 -1.53
N ALA A 42 -1.80 9.91 -2.86
CA ALA A 42 -2.16 8.71 -3.59
C ALA A 42 -1.31 7.51 -3.16
N GLY A 43 0.00 7.69 -2.99
CA GLY A 43 0.90 6.67 -2.46
C GLY A 43 0.52 6.19 -1.07
N LEU A 44 0.09 7.09 -0.18
CA LEU A 44 -0.34 6.74 1.16
C LEU A 44 -1.72 6.06 1.17
N LEU A 45 -2.70 6.65 0.48
CA LEU A 45 -4.09 6.17 0.46
C LEU A 45 -4.26 4.85 -0.28
N LEU A 46 -3.49 4.62 -1.34
CA LEU A 46 -3.59 3.39 -2.14
C LEU A 46 -2.48 2.39 -1.80
N GLY A 47 -1.27 2.87 -1.53
CA GLY A 47 -0.10 2.00 -1.34
C GLY A 47 -0.10 1.32 0.02
N VAL A 48 -0.56 1.99 1.08
CA VAL A 48 -0.70 1.35 2.39
C VAL A 48 -1.70 0.17 2.36
N PRO A 49 -2.95 0.33 1.89
CA PRO A 49 -3.88 -0.80 1.84
C PRO A 49 -3.42 -1.87 0.85
N ALA A 50 -2.84 -1.52 -0.30
CA ALA A 50 -2.32 -2.50 -1.25
C ALA A 50 -1.15 -3.32 -0.68
N GLY A 51 -0.22 -2.68 0.03
CA GLY A 51 0.88 -3.36 0.72
C GLY A 51 0.39 -4.29 1.83
N LEU A 52 -0.66 -3.88 2.56
CA LEU A 52 -1.27 -4.70 3.59
C LEU A 52 -2.01 -5.92 3.01
N LEU A 53 -2.77 -5.72 1.93
CA LEU A 53 -3.42 -6.79 1.18
C LEU A 53 -2.40 -7.79 0.63
N ASN A 54 -1.34 -7.29 0.01
CA ASN A 54 -0.27 -8.14 -0.53
C ASN A 54 0.39 -8.98 0.57
N TRP A 55 0.61 -8.41 1.75
CA TRP A 55 1.11 -9.16 2.91
C TRP A 55 0.20 -10.31 3.34
N ILE A 56 -1.12 -10.09 3.34
CA ILE A 56 -2.11 -11.13 3.69
C ILE A 56 -2.03 -12.29 2.69
N TRP A 57 -1.89 -11.97 1.40
CA TRP A 57 -1.74 -12.96 0.31
C TRP A 57 -0.43 -13.73 0.35
N LEU A 58 0.69 -13.07 0.67
CA LEU A 58 2.02 -13.68 0.75
C LEU A 58 2.21 -14.57 1.99
N ARG A 59 1.47 -14.33 3.09
CA ARG A 59 1.50 -15.18 4.29
C ARG A 59 0.11 -15.46 4.89
N PRO A 60 -0.71 -16.30 4.25
CA PRO A 60 -2.03 -16.66 4.75
C PRO A 60 -1.98 -17.44 6.08
N ASN A 61 -0.98 -18.32 6.25
CA ASN A 61 -0.89 -19.18 7.44
C ASN A 61 -0.48 -18.42 8.73
N ARG A 62 0.27 -17.31 8.59
CA ARG A 62 0.75 -16.51 9.73
C ARG A 62 -0.19 -15.35 10.10
N SER A 63 -1.02 -14.89 9.16
CA SER A 63 -2.12 -13.94 9.47
C SER A 63 -3.21 -14.57 10.35
N ARG A 64 -3.28 -15.91 10.44
CA ARG A 64 -4.15 -16.63 11.39
C ARG A 64 -3.68 -16.56 12.84
N GLU A 65 -2.38 -16.42 13.10
CA GLU A 65 -1.83 -16.36 14.46
C GLU A 65 -1.90 -14.95 15.08
N ILE A 66 -1.95 -13.91 14.24
CA ILE A 66 -2.03 -12.51 14.68
C ILE A 66 -3.51 -12.09 14.60
N GLY A 67 -4.29 -12.46 15.62
CA GLY A 67 -5.76 -12.36 15.65
C GLY A 67 -6.39 -10.98 15.33
N TRP A 68 -5.60 -9.91 15.15
CA TRP A 68 -6.09 -8.56 14.89
C TRP A 68 -6.18 -8.16 13.40
N THR A 69 -5.53 -8.88 12.47
CA THR A 69 -5.63 -8.56 11.02
C THR A 69 -6.76 -9.32 10.30
N TRP A 70 -7.32 -10.35 10.94
CA TRP A 70 -8.45 -11.13 10.42
C TRP A 70 -9.75 -10.35 10.21
N PRO A 71 -10.13 -9.36 11.04
CA PRO A 71 -11.34 -8.56 10.82
C PRO A 71 -11.30 -7.81 9.48
N VAL A 72 -10.15 -7.23 9.13
CA VAL A 72 -9.95 -6.50 7.87
C VAL A 72 -9.95 -7.46 6.68
N ALA A 73 -9.27 -8.61 6.80
CA ALA A 73 -9.28 -9.65 5.78
C ALA A 73 -10.70 -10.22 5.55
N GLY A 74 -11.49 -10.35 6.62
CA GLY A 74 -12.87 -10.81 6.58
C GLY A 74 -13.85 -9.79 5.99
N PHE A 75 -13.64 -8.49 6.23
CA PHE A 75 -14.46 -7.43 5.63
C PHE A 75 -14.31 -7.41 4.11
N ILE A 76 -13.07 -7.50 3.61
CA ILE A 76 -12.81 -7.46 2.16
C ILE A 76 -13.31 -8.73 1.46
N ARG A 77 -13.16 -9.90 2.08
CA ARG A 77 -13.64 -11.18 1.52
C ARG A 77 -15.16 -11.32 1.47
N ARG A 78 -15.91 -10.45 2.17
CA ARG A 78 -17.38 -10.36 2.08
C ARG A 78 -17.84 -9.33 1.04
N ALA A 79 -16.96 -8.43 0.63
CA ALA A 79 -17.26 -7.38 -0.35
C ALA A 79 -16.98 -7.82 -1.80
N THR A 80 -16.28 -8.94 -1.98
CA THR A 80 -16.14 -9.69 -3.24
C THR A 80 -17.11 -10.87 -3.22
#